data_AF-A0A2V9T634-F1
#
_entry.id   AF-A0A2V9T634-F1
#
_cell.length_a   1.000
_cell.length_b   1.000
_cell.length_c   1.000
_cell.angle_alpha   90.00
_cell.angle_beta   90.00
_cell.angle_gamma   90.00
#
_symmetry.space_group_name_H-M   'P 1'
#
loop_
_entity.id
_entity.type
_entity.pdbx_description
1 polymer ?
#
loop_
_entity_poly.entity_id
_entity_poly.type
_entity_poly.pdbx_seq_one_letter_code
_entity_poly.pdbx_strand_id
1 'polypeptide(L)'
;EVAADKKAMDLLKNSPYSQKLQNAGLFLKQLADRGPALSALLTAHLGNKLTDSKGGIERMAALMGSAPALDPNKLDQIAALPLGGRVRLNAWDDHVELIKTAPVAITSARDKMPFEVTPFFPRLTRFGAAASPVPPTAASTAQNN
;
A
#
# COMPACT_ATOMS: atom_id res chain seq x y z
N GLU A 1 -21.66 14.87 -2.75
CA GLU A 1 -20.22 14.52 -2.62
C GLU A 1 -19.32 15.76 -2.53
N VAL A 2 -19.36 16.72 -3.48
CA VAL A 2 -18.45 17.91 -3.51
C VAL A 2 -18.39 18.74 -2.21
N ALA A 3 -19.52 18.96 -1.53
CA ALA A 3 -19.54 19.69 -0.26
C ALA A 3 -18.82 18.94 0.88
N ALA A 4 -18.90 17.60 0.87
CA ALA A 4 -18.18 16.76 1.82
C ALA A 4 -16.67 16.80 1.54
N ASP A 5 -16.28 16.78 0.26
CA ASP A 5 -14.87 16.91 -0.14
C ASP A 5 -14.27 18.24 0.27
N LYS A 6 -15.02 19.34 0.12
CA LYS A 6 -14.60 20.66 0.60
C LYS A 6 -14.36 20.66 2.11
N LYS A 7 -15.33 20.13 2.88
CA LYS A 7 -15.20 20.06 4.34
C LYS A 7 -14.07 19.14 4.79
N ALA A 8 -13.85 18.03 4.09
CA ALA A 8 -12.72 17.13 4.34
C ALA A 8 -11.38 17.86 4.09
N MET A 9 -11.26 18.64 3.02
CA MET A 9 -10.07 19.46 2.77
C MET A 9 -9.82 20.49 3.87
N ASP A 10 -10.87 21.14 4.39
CA ASP A 10 -10.73 22.09 5.49
C ASP A 10 -10.26 21.40 6.78
N LEU A 11 -10.80 20.21 7.09
CA LEU A 11 -10.34 19.39 8.22
C LEU A 11 -8.88 18.93 8.04
N LEU A 12 -8.50 18.50 6.84
CA LEU A 12 -7.15 18.03 6.53
C LEU A 12 -6.11 19.14 6.70
N LYS A 13 -6.44 20.37 6.27
CA LYS A 13 -5.57 21.55 6.44
C LYS A 13 -5.36 21.94 7.90
N ASN A 14 -6.36 21.71 8.75
CA ASN A 14 -6.30 21.97 10.19
C ASN A 14 -5.74 20.78 11.00
N SER A 15 -5.44 19.66 10.35
CA SER A 15 -4.92 18.48 11.03
C SER A 15 -3.40 18.58 11.32
N PRO A 16 -2.87 17.79 12.26
CA PRO A 16 -1.42 17.64 12.46
C PRO A 16 -0.66 17.14 11.22
N TYR A 17 -1.38 16.64 10.20
CA TYR A 17 -0.82 16.11 8.96
C TYR A 17 -0.91 17.07 7.78
N SER A 18 -1.28 18.34 8.01
CA SER A 18 -1.43 19.36 6.96
C SER A 18 -0.20 19.53 6.07
N GLN A 19 1.00 19.35 6.64
CA GLN A 19 2.26 19.40 5.90
C GLN A 19 2.56 18.14 5.07
N LYS A 20 1.83 17.04 5.30
CA LYS A 20 2.01 15.75 4.62
C LYS A 20 0.93 15.46 3.57
N LEU A 21 0.07 16.44 3.27
CA LEU A 21 -1.01 16.28 2.30
C LEU A 21 -0.53 16.01 0.88
N GLN A 22 0.69 16.44 0.52
CA GLN A 22 1.29 16.13 -0.76
C GLN A 22 1.49 14.61 -0.95
N ASN A 23 1.88 13.88 0.10
CA ASN A 23 2.01 12.43 0.05
C ASN A 23 0.64 11.74 -0.09
N ALA A 24 -0.39 12.28 0.57
CA ALA A 24 -1.76 11.78 0.41
C ALA A 24 -2.29 12.00 -1.02
N GLY A 25 -1.98 13.14 -1.64
CA GLY A 25 -2.32 13.35 -3.06
C GLY A 25 -1.50 12.47 -4.01
N LEU A 26 -0.24 12.16 -3.67
CA LEU A 26 0.57 11.18 -4.42
C LEU A 26 -0.02 9.78 -4.38
N PHE A 27 -0.53 9.36 -3.23
CA PHE A 27 -1.28 8.11 -3.10
C PHE A 27 -2.48 8.09 -4.05
N LEU A 28 -3.26 9.17 -4.11
CA LEU A 28 -4.41 9.25 -5.01
C LEU A 28 -4.01 9.21 -6.48
N LYS A 29 -2.88 9.82 -6.87
CA LYS A 29 -2.35 9.72 -8.25
C LYS A 29 -1.93 8.29 -8.59
N GLN A 30 -1.22 7.62 -7.68
CA GLN A 30 -0.82 6.23 -7.88
C GLN A 30 -2.03 5.30 -7.93
N LEU A 31 -3.07 5.60 -7.15
CA LEU A 31 -4.34 4.88 -7.14
C LEU A 31 -5.10 5.10 -8.45
N ALA A 32 -5.08 6.31 -9.03
CA ALA A 32 -5.66 6.57 -10.35
C ALA A 32 -4.97 5.76 -11.46
N ASP A 33 -3.64 5.63 -11.39
CA ASP A 33 -2.83 4.89 -12.36
C ASP A 33 -3.04 3.37 -12.27
N ARG A 34 -3.05 2.82 -11.05
CA ARG A 34 -3.13 1.36 -10.82
C ARG A 34 -4.55 0.85 -10.61
N GLY A 35 -5.49 1.72 -10.27
CA GLY A 35 -6.84 1.35 -9.86
C GLY A 35 -7.60 0.49 -10.88
N PRO A 36 -7.55 0.79 -12.18
CA PRO A 36 -8.20 -0.05 -13.19
C PRO A 36 -7.72 -1.51 -13.21
N ALA A 37 -6.45 -1.76 -12.88
CA ALA A 37 -5.88 -3.10 -12.78
C ALA A 37 -6.21 -3.80 -11.44
N LEU A 38 -6.71 -3.05 -10.44
CA LEU A 38 -6.90 -3.50 -9.05
C LEU A 38 -8.37 -3.46 -8.60
N SER A 39 -9.32 -3.54 -9.52
CA SER A 39 -10.76 -3.44 -9.24
C SER A 39 -11.27 -4.40 -8.14
N ALA A 40 -10.69 -5.61 -8.08
CA ALA A 40 -11.00 -6.59 -7.03
C ALA A 40 -10.57 -6.16 -5.61
N LEU A 41 -9.49 -5.38 -5.49
CA LEU A 41 -8.95 -4.90 -4.21
C LEU A 41 -9.60 -3.59 -3.75
N LEU A 42 -10.08 -2.76 -4.69
CA LEU A 42 -10.64 -1.44 -4.42
C LEU A 42 -12.15 -1.47 -4.14
N THR A 43 -12.74 -2.66 -4.13
CA THR A 43 -14.13 -2.83 -3.78
C THR A 43 -14.29 -2.76 -2.25
N ALA A 44 -14.54 -1.55 -1.72
CA ALA A 44 -14.97 -1.42 -0.32
C ALA A 44 -16.21 -2.28 -0.03
N HIS A 45 -16.12 -3.14 0.99
CA HIS A 45 -17.25 -3.92 1.51
C HIS A 45 -18.05 -3.14 2.57
N LEU A 46 -17.47 -2.07 3.12
CA LEU A 46 -18.10 -1.17 4.09
C LEU A 46 -17.65 0.27 3.85
N GLY A 47 -18.59 1.21 3.80
CA GLY A 47 -18.33 2.65 3.63
C GLY A 47 -18.25 3.15 2.17
N ASN A 48 -17.99 4.45 2.02
CA ASN A 48 -17.93 5.11 0.71
C ASN A 48 -16.53 4.98 0.11
N LYS A 49 -16.46 4.54 -1.15
CA LYS A 49 -15.20 4.36 -1.89
C LYS A 49 -14.59 5.72 -2.25
N LEU A 50 -13.28 5.73 -2.47
CA LEU A 50 -12.57 6.86 -3.11
C LEU A 50 -12.50 6.71 -4.62
N THR A 51 -12.76 5.49 -5.11
CA THR A 51 -12.73 5.11 -6.52
C THR A 51 -14.10 4.65 -7.00
N ASP A 52 -14.37 4.84 -8.28
CA ASP A 52 -15.52 4.28 -8.96
C ASP A 52 -15.39 2.74 -9.10
N SER A 53 -16.42 2.11 -9.69
CA SER A 53 -16.42 0.66 -9.95
C SER A 53 -15.38 0.19 -10.96
N LYS A 54 -14.74 1.12 -11.69
CA LYS A 54 -13.69 0.87 -12.68
C LYS A 54 -12.30 1.22 -12.14
N GLY A 55 -12.18 1.61 -10.87
CA GLY A 55 -10.91 1.98 -10.23
C GLY A 55 -10.43 3.41 -10.53
N GLY A 56 -11.23 4.25 -11.18
CA GLY A 56 -10.96 5.68 -11.37
C GLY A 56 -11.23 6.48 -10.10
N ILE A 57 -10.49 7.57 -9.85
CA ILE A 57 -10.69 8.41 -8.65
C ILE A 57 -11.98 9.23 -8.78
N GLU A 58 -12.89 9.04 -7.83
CA GLU A 58 -14.19 9.75 -7.79
C GLU A 58 -14.21 10.87 -6.75
N ARG A 59 -13.35 10.80 -5.72
CA ARG A 59 -13.30 11.77 -4.61
C ARG A 59 -11.93 12.37 -4.40
N MET A 60 -11.87 13.51 -3.71
CA MET A 60 -10.61 14.18 -3.34
C MET A 60 -9.77 14.66 -4.54
N ALA A 61 -10.42 15.05 -5.64
CA ALA A 61 -9.75 15.58 -6.83
C ALA A 61 -8.85 16.80 -6.53
N ALA A 62 -9.28 17.68 -5.60
CA ALA A 62 -8.50 18.84 -5.19
C ALA A 62 -7.19 18.46 -4.46
N LEU A 63 -7.20 17.37 -3.69
CA LEU A 63 -6.00 16.84 -3.01
C LEU A 63 -5.06 16.17 -4.01
N MET A 64 -5.60 15.44 -4.98
CA MET A 64 -4.83 14.86 -6.06
C MET A 64 -4.17 15.95 -6.92
N GLY A 65 -4.89 17.03 -7.22
CA GLY A 65 -4.39 18.17 -7.99
C GLY A 65 -3.26 18.95 -7.30
N SER A 66 -3.25 18.99 -5.96
CA SER A 66 -2.20 19.69 -5.19
C SER A 66 -0.91 18.88 -5.01
N ALA A 67 -0.91 17.59 -5.37
CA ALA A 67 0.28 16.75 -5.29
C ALA A 67 1.22 16.95 -6.49
N PRO A 68 2.52 16.69 -6.32
CA PRO A 68 3.48 16.69 -7.42
C PRO A 68 3.15 15.61 -8.47
N ALA A 69 3.68 15.74 -9.68
CA ALA A 69 3.51 14.74 -10.73
C ALA A 69 4.06 13.37 -10.30
N LEU A 70 3.41 12.29 -10.74
CA LEU A 70 3.85 10.92 -10.45
C LEU A 70 5.06 10.60 -11.36
N ASP A 71 6.20 10.30 -10.74
CA ASP A 71 7.43 9.86 -11.40
C ASP A 71 7.86 8.49 -10.83
N PRO A 72 7.63 7.40 -11.60
CA PRO A 72 8.02 6.05 -11.18
C PRO A 72 9.53 5.92 -10.92
N ASN A 73 10.37 6.66 -11.64
CA ASN A 73 11.83 6.53 -11.63
C ASN A 73 12.48 7.25 -10.43
N LYS A 74 11.81 8.24 -9.85
CA LYS A 74 12.34 9.00 -8.71
C LYS A 74 12.27 8.20 -7.41
N LEU A 75 13.37 7.60 -6.97
CA LEU A 75 13.43 6.71 -5.79
C LEU A 75 12.75 7.28 -4.53
N ASP A 76 12.92 8.58 -4.26
CA ASP A 76 12.35 9.25 -3.08
C ASP A 76 10.82 9.38 -3.12
N GLN A 77 10.21 9.19 -4.28
CA GLN A 77 8.77 9.31 -4.46
C GLN A 77 8.08 7.97 -4.14
N ILE A 78 7.64 7.85 -2.90
CA ILE A 78 6.92 6.68 -2.38
C ILE A 78 5.44 7.06 -2.23
N ALA A 79 4.61 6.54 -3.12
CA ALA A 79 3.18 6.88 -3.16
C ALA A 79 2.29 5.99 -2.27
N ALA A 80 2.79 4.83 -1.84
CA ALA A 80 2.08 3.91 -0.95
C ALA A 80 2.92 3.62 0.30
N LEU A 81 2.40 2.81 1.22
CA LEU A 81 3.20 2.37 2.38
C LEU A 81 4.49 1.70 1.90
N PRO A 82 5.66 2.06 2.46
CA PRO A 82 6.92 1.43 2.09
C PRO A 82 6.91 -0.04 2.51
N LEU A 83 7.76 -0.83 1.84
CA LEU A 83 7.91 -2.24 2.14
C LEU A 83 8.21 -2.45 3.63
N GLY A 84 7.40 -3.28 4.27
CA GLY A 84 7.48 -3.57 5.71
C GLY A 84 6.46 -2.81 6.57
N GLY A 85 5.89 -1.69 6.10
CA GLY A 85 4.82 -1.01 6.83
C GLY A 85 3.60 -1.92 7.01
N ARG A 86 3.18 -2.18 8.26
CA ARG A 86 2.01 -3.02 8.56
C ARG A 86 0.93 -2.19 9.22
N VAL A 87 -0.30 -2.33 8.74
CA VAL A 87 -1.49 -1.82 9.41
C VAL A 87 -2.07 -2.95 10.24
N ARG A 88 -2.20 -2.75 11.55
CA ARG A 88 -2.87 -3.68 12.46
C ARG A 88 -4.25 -3.14 12.79
N LEU A 89 -5.28 -3.89 12.42
CA LEU A 89 -6.65 -3.65 12.87
C LEU A 89 -6.90 -4.57 14.06
N ASN A 90 -7.26 -3.99 15.21
CA ASN A 90 -7.74 -4.75 16.34
C ASN A 90 -9.28 -4.78 16.31
N ALA A 91 -9.85 -5.99 16.22
CA ALA A 91 -11.28 -6.20 16.02
C ALA A 91 -12.11 -6.08 17.31
N TRP A 92 -11.45 -5.96 18.47
CA TRP A 92 -12.13 -5.92 19.78
C TRP A 92 -12.31 -4.49 20.32
N ASP A 93 -11.45 -3.56 19.91
CA ASP A 93 -11.44 -2.18 20.37
C ASP A 93 -11.57 -1.16 19.22
N ASP A 94 -11.79 -1.64 17.98
CA ASP A 94 -11.88 -0.84 16.75
C ASP A 94 -10.69 0.11 16.52
N HIS A 95 -9.51 -0.23 17.05
CA HIS A 95 -8.30 0.57 16.84
C HIS A 95 -7.48 0.09 15.64
N VAL A 96 -7.01 1.07 14.86
CA VAL A 96 -6.06 0.88 13.77
C VAL A 96 -4.71 1.46 14.18
N GLU A 97 -3.68 0.62 14.19
CA GLU A 97 -2.30 1.02 14.49
C GLU A 97 -1.40 0.81 13.28
N LEU A 98 -0.45 1.73 13.10
CA LEU A 98 0.62 1.57 12.13
C LEU A 98 1.87 1.01 12.83
N ILE A 99 2.22 -0.22 12.50
CA ILE A 99 3.46 -0.84 12.94
C ILE A 99 4.58 -0.37 12.02
N LYS A 100 5.45 0.49 12.56
CA LYS A 100 6.65 0.97 11.88
C LYS A 100 7.71 -0.12 11.95
N THR A 101 7.96 -0.79 10.83
CA THR A 101 9.15 -1.64 10.69
C THR A 101 10.36 -0.80 10.27
N ALA A 102 11.55 -1.36 10.45
CA ALA A 102 12.77 -0.76 9.91
C ALA A 102 12.59 -0.52 8.39
N PRO A 103 12.90 0.69 7.88
CA PRO A 103 12.79 0.97 6.46
C PRO A 103 13.80 0.11 5.69
N VAL A 104 13.32 -0.58 4.66
CA VAL A 104 14.18 -1.28 3.70
C VAL A 104 14.66 -0.25 2.68
N ALA A 105 15.96 -0.27 2.38
CA ALA A 105 16.53 0.63 1.37
C ALA A 105 15.97 0.29 -0.02
N ILE A 106 15.29 1.25 -0.64
CA ILE A 106 14.82 1.16 -2.02
C ILE A 106 16.03 1.43 -2.91
N THR A 107 16.57 0.37 -3.52
CA THR A 107 17.76 0.45 -4.38
C THR A 107 17.37 0.61 -5.85
N SER A 108 16.14 0.24 -6.20
CA SER A 108 15.60 0.34 -7.55
C SER A 108 14.14 0.83 -7.52
N ALA A 109 13.68 1.44 -8.62
CA ALA A 109 12.28 1.83 -8.77
C ALA A 109 11.30 0.64 -8.68
N ARG A 110 11.77 -0.57 -9.00
CA ARG A 110 10.99 -1.82 -8.87
C ARG A 110 10.66 -2.13 -7.42
N ASP A 111 11.52 -1.77 -6.48
CA ASP A 111 11.37 -2.09 -5.05
C ASP A 111 10.19 -1.35 -4.40
N LYS A 112 9.65 -0.31 -5.04
CA LYS A 112 8.53 0.48 -4.52
C LYS A 112 7.21 -0.28 -4.47
N MET A 113 7.00 -1.22 -5.40
CA MET A 113 5.84 -2.14 -5.49
C MET A 113 4.51 -1.55 -4.93
N PRO A 114 4.00 -0.43 -5.48
CA PRO A 114 2.81 0.22 -4.93
C PRO A 114 1.57 -0.65 -5.10
N PHE A 115 0.83 -0.84 -4.01
CA PHE A 115 -0.38 -1.66 -3.94
C PHE A 115 -0.19 -3.16 -4.25
N GLU A 116 1.04 -3.65 -4.21
CA GLU A 116 1.29 -5.07 -4.37
C GLU A 116 1.09 -5.79 -3.02
N VAL A 117 0.33 -6.89 -3.07
CA VAL A 117 0.10 -7.75 -1.91
C VAL A 117 0.85 -9.05 -2.16
N THR A 118 1.84 -9.35 -1.32
CA THR A 118 2.52 -10.65 -1.35
C THR A 118 1.75 -11.63 -0.45
N PRO A 119 1.07 -12.64 -1.00
CA PRO A 119 0.43 -13.66 -0.18
C PRO A 119 1.50 -14.49 0.54
N PHE A 120 1.34 -14.65 1.86
CA PHE A 120 2.18 -15.53 2.67
C PHE A 120 1.41 -16.81 2.99
N PHE A 121 2.00 -17.96 2.68
CA PHE A 121 1.45 -19.28 3.01
C PHE A 121 2.27 -19.88 4.16
N PRO A 122 1.75 -19.88 5.41
CA PRO A 122 2.45 -20.54 6.50
C PRO A 122 2.63 -22.02 6.18
N ARG A 123 3.83 -22.54 6.43
CA ARG A 123 4.09 -23.97 6.28
C ARG A 123 3.29 -24.72 7.35
N LEU A 124 2.19 -25.34 6.94
CA LEU A 124 1.41 -26.20 7.81
C LEU A 124 2.15 -27.52 8.01
N THR A 125 2.54 -27.82 9.25
CA THR A 125 3.03 -29.14 9.65
C THR A 125 1.97 -29.82 10.50
N ARG A 126 1.80 -31.13 10.33
CA ARG A 126 0.86 -31.90 11.15
C ARG A 126 1.29 -31.83 12.61
N PHE A 127 0.37 -31.49 13.50
CA PHE A 127 0.61 -31.55 14.94
C PHE A 127 1.03 -32.99 15.32
N GLY A 128 2.22 -33.13 15.91
CA GLY A 128 2.80 -34.44 16.25
C GLY A 128 3.69 -35.08 15.17
N ALA A 129 3.88 -34.48 13.99
CA ALA A 129 4.92 -34.92 13.07
C ALA A 129 6.29 -34.47 13.59
N ALA A 130 7.09 -35.40 14.11
CA ALA A 130 8.49 -35.15 14.36
C ALA A 130 9.14 -34.65 13.07
N ALA A 131 9.75 -33.47 13.12
CA ALA A 131 10.48 -32.92 11.99
C ALA A 131 11.64 -33.87 11.67
N SER A 132 11.51 -34.65 10.61
CA SER A 132 12.69 -35.27 9.99
C SER A 132 13.52 -34.12 9.41
N PRO A 133 14.79 -33.96 9.82
CA PRO A 133 15.63 -32.90 9.30
C PRO A 133 15.89 -33.20 7.82
N VAL A 134 15.23 -32.43 6.93
CA VAL A 134 15.62 -32.41 5.53
C VAL A 134 16.79 -31.43 5.44
N PRO A 135 17.99 -31.88 5.03
CA PRO A 135 19.12 -30.97 4.86
C PRO A 135 18.79 -29.93 3.78
N PRO A 136 19.35 -28.71 3.86
CA PRO A 136 19.10 -27.68 2.86
C PRO A 136 19.61 -28.17 1.50
N THR A 137 18.70 -28.31 0.54
CA THR A 137 19.06 -28.49 -0.87
C THR A 137 19.89 -27.28 -1.30
N ALA A 138 21.19 -27.50 -1.50
CA ALA A 138 22.09 -26.52 -2.08
C ALA A 138 21.56 -26.10 -3.47
N ALA A 139 21.55 -24.79 -3.73
CA ALA A 139 21.31 -24.25 -5.05
C ALA A 139 22.32 -24.84 -6.04
N SER A 140 21.83 -25.52 -7.07
CA SER A 140 22.64 -25.92 -8.22
C SER A 140 23.08 -24.65 -8.96
N THR A 141 24.34 -24.27 -8.76
CA THR A 141 25.08 -23.41 -9.68
C THR A 141 25.52 -24.27 -10.84
N ALA A 142 24.75 -24.27 -11.93
CA ALA A 142 25.21 -24.79 -13.21
C ALA A 142 26.04 -23.70 -13.92
N GLN A 143 27.34 -23.72 -13.65
CA GLN A 143 28.38 -23.09 -14.46
C GLN A 143 28.80 -24.06 -15.60
N ASN A 144 28.96 -23.48 -16.80
CA ASN A 144 29.82 -23.91 -17.93
C ASN A 144 29.22 -25.01 -18.84
N ASN A 145 29.33 -24.96 -20.18
CA ASN A 145 30.39 -24.45 -21.07
C ASN A 145 29.82 -23.78 -22.33
#